data_AF-A0A378ANN9-F1
#
_entry.id   AF-A0A378ANN9-F1
#
_cell.length_a   1.000
_cell.length_b   1.000
_cell.length_c   1.000
_cell.angle_alpha   90.00
_cell.angle_beta   90.00
_cell.angle_gamma   90.00
#
_symmetry.space_group_name_H-M   'P 1'
#
loop_
_entity.id
_entity.type
_entity.pdbx_description
1 polymer ?
#
loop_
_entity_poly.entity_id
_entity_poly.type
_entity_poly.pdbx_seq_one_letter_code
_entity_poly.pdbx_strand_id
1 'polypeptide(L)'
;MKWLCTVGVAVSLALQPALADELFGNHPLTPQARDAFVTDLLKKMTVDEKIGQLRLISVGPDNPKEAIREMIKNGQVGAIFNTVTRPDIRAMQDQVMQLSRLKIPLFFAYDVLHGQRTVFPISLGLASSFNLDAVKTVGRVSAYEAADDGLNMTWAPMVDVSRDPRWGRASEGFGEDTYLTTMMGQAMVESMQGKSPADRYSVMTSVKHFAAYGAVEGGKEYNTVDMSPQRLFNDYMPPYKAGLDAGSGAVMVALNSLNGTPATSDSWLLKDVLRDQWGFKGITVSDHGAIKELIKHGVASDPEDAVRVALKSGINMSMSDEYYSKYLPGLVKSGKVTMAELDDATRHVLNVKYDMGLFNDPYSHLGPKDSDPQDTNAESRLHRKEAREVARESLVLLKNRLDTLPLKKIRHYRGGGRAGGQQARHDGQLVRGRGGRPVGDRPDRHQKKRWAITAK
;
A
#
# COMPACT_ATOMS: atom_id res chain seq x y z
N MET A 1 -62.58 -17.64 -36.06
CA MET A 1 -62.28 -16.40 -35.31
C MET A 1 -61.42 -16.76 -34.11
N LYS A 2 -60.42 -15.92 -33.78
CA LYS A 2 -59.38 -16.05 -32.75
C LYS A 2 -58.05 -16.67 -33.21
N TRP A 3 -57.21 -15.85 -33.83
CA TRP A 3 -55.75 -15.93 -33.73
C TRP A 3 -55.22 -14.49 -33.79
N LEU A 4 -54.25 -14.18 -32.92
CA LEU A 4 -53.39 -12.97 -32.80
C LEU A 4 -53.51 -12.28 -31.44
N CYS A 5 -52.56 -12.61 -30.56
CA CYS A 5 -51.93 -11.69 -29.61
C CYS A 5 -50.82 -12.46 -28.89
N THR A 6 -49.55 -12.27 -29.30
CA THR A 6 -48.36 -12.20 -28.42
C THR A 6 -47.07 -12.28 -29.23
N VAL A 7 -46.52 -11.12 -29.61
CA VAL A 7 -45.06 -10.94 -29.75
C VAL A 7 -44.77 -9.55 -29.21
N GLY A 8 -44.06 -9.47 -28.09
CA GLY A 8 -43.78 -8.17 -27.51
C GLY A 8 -43.04 -8.15 -26.18
N VAL A 9 -42.21 -9.15 -25.84
CA VAL A 9 -41.20 -9.03 -24.77
C VAL A 9 -40.05 -10.01 -25.04
N ALA A 10 -39.11 -9.64 -25.91
CA ALA A 10 -37.85 -10.40 -26.06
C ALA A 10 -36.71 -9.58 -26.68
N VAL A 11 -36.63 -8.28 -26.38
CA VAL A 11 -35.50 -7.43 -26.82
C VAL A 11 -35.02 -6.60 -25.64
N SER A 12 -34.43 -7.26 -24.64
CA SER A 12 -33.69 -6.56 -23.58
C SER A 12 -32.52 -7.37 -22.97
N LEU A 13 -32.22 -8.57 -23.47
CA LEU A 13 -31.19 -9.44 -22.89
C LEU A 13 -29.96 -9.70 -23.78
N ALA A 14 -29.87 -9.10 -24.96
CA ALA A 14 -28.77 -9.36 -25.91
C ALA A 14 -27.71 -8.23 -26.02
N LEU A 15 -27.85 -7.11 -25.29
CA LEU A 15 -26.94 -5.95 -25.39
C LEU A 15 -25.74 -5.98 -24.43
N GLN A 16 -25.58 -7.02 -23.60
CA GLN A 16 -24.53 -7.03 -22.56
C GLN A 16 -23.11 -7.42 -23.00
N PRO A 17 -22.85 -8.20 -24.07
CA PRO A 17 -21.46 -8.49 -24.45
C PRO A 17 -20.73 -7.31 -25.11
N ALA A 18 -21.45 -6.46 -25.86
CA ALA A 18 -20.83 -5.49 -26.77
C ALA A 18 -20.11 -4.30 -26.08
N LEU A 19 -20.48 -3.96 -24.84
CA LEU A 19 -19.88 -2.81 -24.13
C LEU A 19 -18.52 -3.13 -23.48
N ALA A 20 -18.20 -4.42 -23.29
CA ALA A 20 -16.99 -4.83 -22.57
C ALA A 20 -15.77 -5.03 -23.50
N ASP A 21 -16.00 -5.39 -24.77
CA ASP A 21 -14.93 -5.56 -25.77
C ASP A 21 -14.23 -4.24 -26.14
N GLU A 22 -14.81 -3.08 -25.80
CA GLU A 22 -14.21 -1.77 -26.07
C GLU A 22 -13.25 -1.25 -24.97
N LEU A 23 -13.23 -1.86 -23.78
CA LEU A 23 -12.39 -1.35 -22.68
C LEU A 23 -10.94 -1.77 -22.80
N PHE A 24 -10.67 -2.92 -23.41
CA PHE A 24 -9.33 -3.48 -23.52
C PHE A 24 -8.76 -3.31 -24.92
N GLY A 25 -7.48 -2.96 -25.01
CA GLY A 25 -6.82 -2.78 -26.30
C GLY A 25 -5.51 -2.01 -26.18
N ASN A 26 -4.90 -1.66 -27.32
CA ASN A 26 -3.66 -0.89 -27.31
C ASN A 26 -3.95 0.61 -27.19
N HIS A 27 -4.37 1.07 -26.01
CA HIS A 27 -4.59 2.49 -25.77
C HIS A 27 -3.25 3.24 -25.64
N PRO A 28 -3.05 4.38 -26.33
CA PRO A 28 -1.84 5.18 -26.17
C PRO A 28 -1.72 5.74 -24.75
N LEU A 29 -0.61 5.49 -24.06
CA LEU A 29 -0.36 6.00 -22.70
C LEU A 29 0.02 7.49 -22.71
N THR A 30 -0.91 8.34 -23.16
CA THR A 30 -0.77 9.79 -23.21
C THR A 30 -1.86 10.46 -22.36
N PRO A 31 -1.61 11.65 -21.78
CA PRO A 31 -2.62 12.35 -20.99
C PRO A 31 -3.94 12.61 -21.72
N GLN A 32 -3.89 12.93 -23.02
CA GLN A 32 -5.08 13.21 -23.84
C GLN A 32 -5.91 11.94 -24.10
N ALA A 33 -5.25 10.82 -24.43
CA ALA A 33 -5.94 9.55 -24.63
C ALA A 33 -6.56 9.02 -23.33
N ARG A 34 -5.83 9.14 -22.22
CA ARG A 34 -6.34 8.82 -20.88
C ARG A 34 -7.58 9.64 -20.54
N ASP A 35 -7.52 10.95 -20.73
CA ASP A 35 -8.64 11.84 -20.39
C ASP A 35 -9.90 11.53 -21.20
N ALA A 36 -9.74 11.26 -22.50
CA ALA A 36 -10.84 10.85 -23.37
C ALA A 36 -11.44 9.51 -22.92
N PHE A 37 -10.58 8.50 -22.67
CA PHE A 37 -11.00 7.17 -22.22
C PHE A 37 -11.76 7.23 -20.90
N VAL A 38 -11.19 7.89 -19.89
CA VAL A 38 -11.79 7.98 -18.55
C VAL A 38 -13.08 8.79 -18.57
N THR A 39 -13.15 9.85 -19.38
CA THR A 39 -14.39 10.63 -19.56
C THR A 39 -15.52 9.79 -20.15
N ASP A 40 -15.23 8.92 -21.12
CA ASP A 40 -16.23 8.02 -21.69
C ASP A 40 -16.64 6.93 -20.69
N LEU A 41 -15.67 6.33 -19.99
CA LEU A 41 -15.93 5.32 -18.97
C LEU A 41 -16.82 5.85 -17.84
N LEU A 42 -16.56 7.06 -17.33
CA LEU A 42 -17.36 7.67 -16.25
C LEU A 42 -18.84 7.86 -16.63
N LYS A 43 -19.15 8.10 -17.91
CA LYS A 43 -20.54 8.22 -18.40
C LYS A 43 -21.27 6.88 -18.38
N LYS A 44 -20.53 5.78 -18.54
CA LYS A 44 -21.06 4.41 -18.54
C LYS A 44 -21.29 3.88 -17.12
N MET A 45 -20.70 4.51 -16.09
CA MET A 45 -20.74 4.03 -14.70
C MET A 45 -21.96 4.51 -13.91
N THR A 46 -22.49 3.64 -13.05
CA THR A 46 -23.46 4.00 -12.02
C THR A 46 -22.79 4.69 -10.84
N VAL A 47 -23.59 5.30 -9.95
CA VAL A 47 -23.08 5.90 -8.70
C VAL A 47 -22.36 4.84 -7.84
N ASP A 48 -22.93 3.64 -7.73
CA ASP A 48 -22.34 2.57 -6.92
C ASP A 48 -21.03 2.05 -7.52
N GLU A 49 -20.90 1.98 -8.84
CA GLU A 49 -19.64 1.60 -9.49
C GLU A 49 -18.56 2.67 -9.30
N LYS A 50 -18.94 3.96 -9.33
CA LYS A 50 -18.02 5.08 -9.05
C LYS A 50 -17.51 5.03 -7.61
N ILE A 51 -18.41 4.83 -6.64
CA ILE A 51 -18.09 4.65 -5.22
C ILE A 51 -17.22 3.40 -5.02
N GLY A 52 -17.53 2.31 -5.73
CA GLY A 52 -16.77 1.08 -5.67
C GLY A 52 -15.30 1.24 -6.07
N GLN A 53 -14.99 2.11 -7.05
CA GLN A 53 -13.61 2.44 -7.40
C GLN A 53 -12.84 3.10 -6.27
N LEU A 54 -13.51 3.77 -5.35
CA LEU A 54 -12.86 4.48 -4.24
C LEU A 54 -12.52 3.56 -3.05
N ARG A 55 -12.79 2.26 -3.17
CA ARG A 55 -12.62 1.29 -2.08
C ARG A 55 -11.34 0.47 -2.25
N LEU A 56 -10.52 0.46 -1.22
CA LEU A 56 -9.29 -0.33 -1.10
C LEU A 56 -9.37 -1.25 0.13
N ILE A 57 -9.35 -2.56 -0.07
CA ILE A 57 -9.52 -3.55 1.01
C ILE A 57 -8.50 -4.69 0.92
N SER A 58 -8.32 -5.44 1.99
CA SER A 58 -7.51 -6.66 2.03
C SER A 58 -8.34 -7.86 2.40
N VAL A 59 -7.95 -9.05 1.94
CA VAL A 59 -8.51 -10.31 2.45
C VAL A 59 -8.21 -10.43 3.94
N GLY A 60 -9.22 -10.72 4.74
CA GLY A 60 -9.05 -10.88 6.19
C GLY A 60 -10.37 -11.16 6.91
N PRO A 61 -10.37 -11.13 8.25
CA PRO A 61 -11.58 -11.34 9.04
C PRO A 61 -12.72 -10.39 8.68
N ASP A 62 -12.41 -9.12 8.41
CA ASP A 62 -13.40 -8.10 8.04
C ASP A 62 -13.89 -8.24 6.59
N ASN A 63 -13.09 -8.85 5.71
CA ASN A 63 -13.41 -9.05 4.29
C ASN A 63 -12.98 -10.46 3.84
N PRO A 64 -13.78 -11.51 4.13
CA PRO A 64 -13.46 -12.85 3.70
C PRO A 64 -13.53 -12.98 2.16
N LYS A 65 -12.79 -13.94 1.58
CA LYS A 65 -12.67 -14.12 0.12
C LYS A 65 -14.03 -14.16 -0.60
N GLU A 66 -15.02 -14.85 -0.02
CA GLU A 66 -16.36 -14.94 -0.61
C GLU A 66 -17.13 -13.61 -0.60
N ALA A 67 -16.95 -12.80 0.44
CA ALA A 67 -17.56 -11.46 0.49
C ALA A 67 -16.91 -10.56 -0.56
N ILE A 68 -15.58 -10.62 -0.71
CA ILE A 68 -14.85 -9.87 -1.74
C ILE A 68 -15.32 -10.28 -3.14
N ARG A 69 -15.49 -11.58 -3.40
CA ARG A 69 -16.01 -12.07 -4.68
C ARG A 69 -17.36 -11.42 -5.02
N GLU A 70 -18.27 -11.33 -4.05
CA GLU A 70 -19.59 -10.73 -4.30
C GLU A 70 -19.54 -9.20 -4.43
N MET A 71 -18.65 -8.55 -3.69
CA MET A 71 -18.36 -7.13 -3.89
C MET A 71 -17.77 -6.85 -5.28
N ILE A 72 -16.89 -7.72 -5.79
CA ILE A 72 -16.31 -7.62 -7.15
C ILE A 72 -17.42 -7.74 -8.21
N LYS A 73 -18.30 -8.73 -8.10
CA LYS A 73 -19.45 -8.90 -9.00
C LYS A 73 -20.32 -7.63 -9.06
N ASN A 74 -20.50 -6.97 -7.92
CA ASN A 74 -21.30 -5.75 -7.81
C ASN A 74 -20.51 -4.46 -8.13
N GLY A 75 -19.22 -4.56 -8.54
CA GLY A 75 -18.39 -3.41 -8.86
C GLY A 75 -18.01 -2.54 -7.65
N GLN A 76 -18.04 -3.11 -6.43
CA GLN A 76 -17.89 -2.41 -5.15
C GLN A 76 -16.45 -2.46 -4.58
N VAL A 77 -15.45 -2.79 -5.41
CA VAL A 77 -14.04 -2.84 -5.03
C VAL A 77 -13.20 -2.22 -6.14
N GLY A 78 -12.34 -1.26 -5.77
CA GLY A 78 -11.45 -0.57 -6.68
C GLY A 78 -10.06 -1.18 -6.70
N ALA A 79 -9.57 -1.63 -5.55
CA ALA A 79 -8.26 -2.23 -5.41
C ALA A 79 -8.16 -3.17 -4.21
N ILE A 80 -7.12 -4.01 -4.23
CA ILE A 80 -6.79 -4.94 -3.16
C ILE A 80 -5.40 -4.64 -2.62
N PHE A 81 -5.22 -4.73 -1.31
CA PHE A 81 -3.88 -4.78 -0.71
C PHE A 81 -3.64 -6.06 0.08
N ASN A 82 -2.37 -6.39 0.33
CA ASN A 82 -1.91 -7.58 1.08
C ASN A 82 -2.23 -8.95 0.45
N THR A 83 -2.72 -8.99 -0.79
CA THR A 83 -2.74 -10.21 -1.60
C THR A 83 -1.52 -10.19 -2.52
N VAL A 84 -0.57 -11.10 -2.30
CA VAL A 84 0.82 -10.95 -2.78
C VAL A 84 1.36 -12.13 -3.58
N THR A 85 0.48 -13.04 -4.02
CA THR A 85 0.89 -14.19 -4.84
C THR A 85 0.17 -14.16 -6.17
N ARG A 86 0.88 -14.52 -7.24
CA ARG A 86 0.33 -14.52 -8.60
C ARG A 86 -0.96 -15.34 -8.73
N PRO A 87 -1.09 -16.55 -8.15
CA PRO A 87 -2.32 -17.33 -8.25
C PRO A 87 -3.52 -16.65 -7.55
N ASP A 88 -3.32 -16.09 -6.35
CA ASP A 88 -4.41 -15.42 -5.63
C ASP A 88 -4.83 -14.11 -6.32
N ILE A 89 -3.86 -13.32 -6.79
CA ILE A 89 -4.11 -12.08 -7.54
C ILE A 89 -4.84 -12.40 -8.84
N ARG A 90 -4.37 -13.38 -9.62
CA ARG A 90 -5.03 -13.83 -10.85
C ARG A 90 -6.46 -14.28 -10.59
N ALA A 91 -6.70 -15.05 -9.53
CA ALA A 91 -8.04 -15.50 -9.19
C ALA A 91 -9.00 -14.33 -8.92
N MET A 92 -8.56 -13.26 -8.26
CA MET A 92 -9.38 -12.06 -8.05
C MET A 92 -9.58 -11.28 -9.35
N GLN A 93 -8.53 -11.14 -10.18
CA GLN A 93 -8.65 -10.45 -11.45
C GLN A 93 -9.59 -11.19 -12.42
N ASP A 94 -9.53 -12.52 -12.45
CA ASP A 94 -10.46 -13.38 -13.20
C ASP A 94 -11.90 -13.14 -12.76
N GLN A 95 -12.16 -12.96 -11.46
CA GLN A 95 -13.49 -12.65 -10.95
C GLN A 95 -14.01 -11.32 -11.48
N VAL A 96 -13.16 -10.30 -11.56
CA VAL A 96 -13.53 -9.00 -12.12
C VAL A 96 -13.94 -9.16 -13.59
N MET A 97 -13.12 -9.87 -14.37
CA MET A 97 -13.37 -10.08 -15.79
C MET A 97 -14.62 -10.93 -16.05
N GLN A 98 -14.92 -11.90 -15.19
CA GLN A 98 -16.03 -12.84 -15.36
C GLN A 98 -17.36 -12.30 -14.83
N LEU A 99 -17.34 -11.56 -13.73
CA LEU A 99 -18.55 -11.28 -12.94
C LEU A 99 -19.01 -9.83 -13.00
N SER A 100 -18.08 -8.87 -13.13
CA SER A 100 -18.43 -7.45 -13.05
C SER A 100 -18.95 -6.93 -14.40
N ARG A 101 -19.92 -6.00 -14.34
CA ARG A 101 -20.60 -5.47 -15.53
C ARG A 101 -19.64 -4.78 -16.51
N LEU A 102 -18.84 -3.84 -15.98
CA LEU A 102 -17.89 -3.06 -16.77
C LEU A 102 -16.48 -3.65 -16.79
N LYS A 103 -16.18 -4.75 -16.09
CA LYS A 103 -14.84 -5.37 -16.09
C LYS A 103 -13.70 -4.38 -15.80
N ILE A 104 -13.93 -3.35 -14.97
CA ILE A 104 -12.88 -2.40 -14.61
C ILE A 104 -11.85 -3.13 -13.73
N PRO A 105 -10.59 -3.26 -14.16
CA PRO A 105 -9.59 -4.09 -13.47
C PRO A 105 -9.32 -3.60 -12.05
N LEU A 106 -9.03 -4.51 -11.12
CA LEU A 106 -8.43 -4.14 -9.84
C LEU A 106 -6.95 -3.81 -10.06
N PHE A 107 -6.39 -2.98 -9.18
CA PHE A 107 -4.95 -2.97 -8.96
C PHE A 107 -4.62 -3.60 -7.60
N PHE A 108 -3.42 -4.16 -7.48
CA PHE A 108 -2.96 -4.87 -6.30
C PHE A 108 -1.75 -4.17 -5.70
N ALA A 109 -1.80 -3.91 -4.39
CA ALA A 109 -0.81 -3.11 -3.71
C ALA A 109 -0.24 -3.79 -2.44
N TYR A 110 1.00 -3.46 -2.10
CA TYR A 110 1.65 -4.00 -0.91
C TYR A 110 2.74 -3.08 -0.34
N ASP A 111 3.07 -3.26 0.94
CA ASP A 111 4.19 -2.61 1.61
C ASP A 111 5.53 -3.24 1.20
N VAL A 112 6.06 -2.79 0.05
CA VAL A 112 7.37 -3.21 -0.48
C VAL A 112 8.41 -2.15 -0.13
N LEU A 113 8.66 -1.95 1.18
CA LEU A 113 9.48 -0.83 1.66
C LEU A 113 10.98 -0.99 1.36
N HIS A 114 11.54 -2.16 1.65
CA HIS A 114 12.97 -2.43 1.53
C HIS A 114 13.23 -3.84 0.98
N GLY A 115 12.42 -4.24 0.01
CA GLY A 115 12.40 -5.60 -0.55
C GLY A 115 11.00 -6.21 -0.55
N GLN A 116 10.78 -7.18 -1.44
CA GLN A 116 9.54 -7.97 -1.52
C GLN A 116 9.77 -9.36 -0.89
N ARG A 117 10.47 -10.25 -1.62
CA ARG A 117 10.88 -11.58 -1.14
C ARG A 117 12.32 -11.53 -0.65
N THR A 118 13.19 -10.90 -1.43
CA THR A 118 14.56 -10.57 -1.03
C THR A 118 14.56 -9.29 -0.22
N VAL A 119 14.89 -9.40 1.06
CA VAL A 119 14.90 -8.28 2.00
C VAL A 119 16.28 -7.62 2.03
N PHE A 120 16.30 -6.31 1.80
CA PHE A 120 17.45 -5.42 1.92
C PHE A 120 17.51 -4.78 3.32
N PRO A 121 18.58 -4.05 3.70
CA PRO A 121 18.56 -3.25 4.92
C PRO A 121 17.34 -2.33 4.96
N ILE A 122 16.78 -2.12 6.15
CA ILE A 122 15.77 -1.09 6.38
C ILE A 122 16.23 0.26 5.81
N SER A 123 15.31 1.12 5.39
CA SER A 123 15.61 2.37 4.70
C SER A 123 16.61 3.25 5.45
N LEU A 124 16.56 3.30 6.78
CA LEU A 124 17.53 4.06 7.59
C LEU A 124 18.96 3.49 7.47
N GLY A 125 19.08 2.16 7.40
CA GLY A 125 20.36 1.50 7.13
C GLY A 125 20.81 1.72 5.68
N LEU A 126 19.88 1.65 4.73
CA LEU A 126 20.17 1.97 3.32
C LEU A 126 20.68 3.41 3.16
N ALA A 127 20.09 4.36 3.89
CA ALA A 127 20.51 5.77 3.88
C ALA A 127 21.96 5.97 4.32
N SER A 128 22.43 5.13 5.23
CA SER A 128 23.82 5.16 5.72
C SER A 128 24.86 4.77 4.66
N SER A 129 24.43 4.27 3.49
CA SER A 129 25.32 4.04 2.34
C SER A 129 25.71 5.34 1.61
N PHE A 130 24.92 6.41 1.73
CA PHE A 130 25.07 7.65 0.94
C PHE A 130 25.20 7.39 -0.57
N ASN A 131 24.65 6.27 -1.06
CA ASN A 131 24.85 5.76 -2.40
C ASN A 131 23.50 5.59 -3.13
N LEU A 132 23.23 6.48 -4.09
CA LEU A 132 21.99 6.43 -4.87
C LEU A 132 21.90 5.17 -5.75
N ASP A 133 23.02 4.58 -6.16
CA ASP A 133 22.98 3.34 -6.95
C ASP A 133 22.62 2.13 -6.09
N ALA A 134 22.96 2.15 -4.80
CA ALA A 134 22.44 1.17 -3.84
C ALA A 134 20.92 1.30 -3.70
N VAL A 135 20.40 2.54 -3.58
CA VAL A 135 18.94 2.80 -3.54
C VAL A 135 18.25 2.33 -4.81
N LYS A 136 18.81 2.63 -5.99
CA LYS A 136 18.26 2.16 -7.28
C LYS A 136 18.27 0.64 -7.40
N THR A 137 19.30 -0.03 -6.86
CA THR A 137 19.36 -1.49 -6.83
C THR A 137 18.23 -2.06 -5.97
N VAL A 138 18.01 -1.51 -4.77
CA VAL A 138 16.90 -1.90 -3.89
C VAL A 138 15.56 -1.69 -4.59
N GLY A 139 15.31 -0.50 -5.12
CA GLY A 139 14.04 -0.19 -5.78
C GLY A 139 13.79 -1.08 -7.01
N ARG A 140 14.81 -1.30 -7.85
CA ARG A 140 14.64 -2.10 -9.07
C ARG A 140 14.39 -3.59 -8.78
N VAL A 141 15.12 -4.18 -7.84
CA VAL A 141 14.91 -5.58 -7.43
C VAL A 141 13.56 -5.74 -6.73
N SER A 142 13.22 -4.83 -5.82
CA SER A 142 11.94 -4.85 -5.10
C SER A 142 10.76 -4.79 -6.05
N ALA A 143 10.80 -3.87 -7.02
CA ALA A 143 9.77 -3.72 -8.02
C ALA A 143 9.70 -4.90 -8.99
N TYR A 144 10.84 -5.46 -9.41
CA TYR A 144 10.86 -6.68 -10.21
C TYR A 144 10.17 -7.84 -9.48
N GLU A 145 10.54 -8.09 -8.23
CA GLU A 145 9.98 -9.20 -7.45
C GLU A 145 8.48 -9.01 -7.18
N ALA A 146 8.06 -7.78 -6.84
CA ALA A 146 6.67 -7.44 -6.58
C ALA A 146 5.80 -7.56 -7.84
N ALA A 147 6.27 -6.99 -8.95
CA ALA A 147 5.58 -7.08 -10.24
C ALA A 147 5.49 -8.52 -10.74
N ASP A 148 6.56 -9.30 -10.61
CA ASP A 148 6.56 -10.73 -10.97
C ASP A 148 5.60 -11.56 -10.10
N ASP A 149 5.31 -11.13 -8.87
CA ASP A 149 4.27 -11.72 -8.03
C ASP A 149 2.85 -11.18 -8.34
N GLY A 150 2.72 -10.22 -9.25
CA GLY A 150 1.45 -9.67 -9.74
C GLY A 150 1.03 -8.32 -9.15
N LEU A 151 1.84 -7.71 -8.29
CA LEU A 151 1.54 -6.40 -7.70
C LEU A 151 1.71 -5.29 -8.74
N ASN A 152 0.84 -4.27 -8.69
CA ASN A 152 0.89 -3.11 -9.59
C ASN A 152 1.36 -1.85 -8.88
N MET A 153 1.18 -1.78 -7.55
CA MET A 153 1.49 -0.61 -6.75
C MET A 153 2.20 -1.00 -5.46
N THR A 154 3.01 -0.09 -4.92
CA THR A 154 3.57 -0.23 -3.58
C THR A 154 3.34 1.00 -2.71
N TRP A 155 3.16 0.78 -1.40
CA TRP A 155 3.12 1.82 -0.37
C TRP A 155 4.53 2.27 0.03
N ALA A 156 5.31 2.67 -0.96
CA ALA A 156 6.70 3.09 -0.82
C ALA A 156 7.04 4.16 -1.88
N PRO A 157 8.06 5.00 -1.66
CA PRO A 157 8.89 5.07 -0.45
C PRO A 157 8.21 5.81 0.71
N MET A 158 8.65 5.49 1.93
CA MET A 158 8.43 6.35 3.09
C MET A 158 9.54 7.42 3.11
N VAL A 159 9.16 8.70 3.08
CA VAL A 159 10.09 9.84 2.94
C VAL A 159 9.91 10.87 4.06
N ASP A 160 9.33 10.46 5.19
CA ASP A 160 9.17 11.33 6.35
C ASP A 160 10.55 11.64 6.95
N VAL A 161 10.89 12.93 6.98
CA VAL A 161 12.06 13.40 7.75
C VAL A 161 11.78 13.18 9.22
N SER A 162 12.69 12.50 9.92
CA SER A 162 12.55 12.21 11.35
C SER A 162 13.76 12.72 12.13
N ARG A 163 13.47 13.45 13.22
CA ARG A 163 14.47 14.02 14.14
C ARG A 163 14.29 13.53 15.58
N ASP A 164 13.37 12.59 15.79
CA ASP A 164 13.09 12.01 17.10
C ASP A 164 13.32 10.49 17.07
N PRO A 165 14.44 10.00 17.64
CA PRO A 165 14.80 8.58 17.58
C PRO A 165 13.86 7.69 18.42
N ARG A 166 12.95 8.27 19.23
CA ARG A 166 11.93 7.50 19.96
C ARG A 166 10.85 6.96 19.03
N TRP A 167 10.65 7.60 17.86
CA TRP A 167 9.63 7.18 16.91
C TRP A 167 10.05 5.91 16.18
N GLY A 168 9.30 4.82 16.37
CA GLY A 168 9.66 3.49 15.87
C GLY A 168 9.76 3.40 14.34
N ARG A 169 9.02 4.23 13.61
CA ARG A 169 9.02 4.26 12.15
C ARG A 169 10.17 5.07 11.55
N ALA A 170 11.06 5.64 12.36
CA ALA A 170 12.31 6.22 11.87
C ALA A 170 13.14 5.19 11.07
N SER A 171 12.93 3.89 11.30
CA SER A 171 13.53 2.80 10.52
C SER A 171 13.11 2.75 9.04
N GLU A 172 11.92 3.26 8.72
CA GLU A 172 11.31 3.21 7.38
C GLU A 172 11.73 4.35 6.46
N GLY A 173 12.21 5.46 7.03
CA GLY A 173 12.66 6.65 6.32
C GLY A 173 14.19 6.70 6.12
N PHE A 174 14.66 7.79 5.53
CA PHE A 174 16.08 7.99 5.19
C PHE A 174 16.85 8.89 6.19
N GLY A 175 16.26 9.20 7.35
CA GLY A 175 16.92 9.92 8.44
C GLY A 175 16.41 11.36 8.63
N GLU A 176 17.30 12.24 9.09
CA GLU A 176 16.96 13.61 9.55
C GLU A 176 17.23 14.72 8.52
N ASP A 177 18.03 14.41 7.49
CA ASP A 177 18.46 15.39 6.51
C ASP A 177 17.48 15.45 5.33
N THR A 178 17.00 16.66 5.07
CA THR A 178 16.02 16.92 4.02
C THR A 178 16.60 16.62 2.64
N TYR A 179 17.84 17.01 2.37
CA TYR A 179 18.46 16.81 1.06
C TYR A 179 18.66 15.33 0.74
N LEU A 180 19.27 14.58 1.66
CA LEU A 180 19.50 13.15 1.52
C LEU A 180 18.18 12.39 1.33
N THR A 181 17.18 12.68 2.17
CA THR A 181 15.85 12.07 2.08
C THR A 181 15.18 12.38 0.74
N THR A 182 15.33 13.62 0.24
CA THR A 182 14.82 14.04 -1.08
C THR A 182 15.47 13.23 -2.20
N MET A 183 16.81 13.17 -2.22
CA MET A 183 17.55 12.47 -3.28
C MET A 183 17.29 10.97 -3.28
N MET A 184 17.22 10.34 -2.10
CA MET A 184 16.96 8.90 -1.97
C MET A 184 15.50 8.55 -2.25
N GLY A 185 14.55 9.36 -1.80
CA GLY A 185 13.12 9.20 -2.11
C GLY A 185 12.86 9.28 -3.61
N GLN A 186 13.42 10.28 -4.29
CA GLN A 186 13.37 10.41 -5.75
C GLN A 186 13.97 9.19 -6.45
N ALA A 187 15.18 8.77 -6.06
CA ALA A 187 15.84 7.61 -6.67
C ALA A 187 15.04 6.31 -6.47
N MET A 188 14.37 6.14 -5.33
CA MET A 188 13.50 4.98 -5.09
C MET A 188 12.28 4.99 -6.01
N VAL A 189 11.61 6.14 -6.17
CA VAL A 189 10.47 6.29 -7.10
C VAL A 189 10.87 5.95 -8.53
N GLU A 190 11.92 6.60 -9.04
CA GLU A 190 12.41 6.40 -10.42
C GLU A 190 12.80 4.94 -10.66
N SER A 191 13.50 4.33 -9.70
CA SER A 191 13.97 2.95 -9.86
C SER A 191 12.86 1.90 -9.78
N MET A 192 11.79 2.13 -9.01
CA MET A 192 10.63 1.23 -8.94
C MET A 192 9.73 1.36 -10.18
N GLN A 193 9.45 2.58 -10.63
CA GLN A 193 8.57 2.82 -11.79
C GLN A 193 9.26 2.61 -13.14
N GLY A 194 10.61 2.65 -13.17
CA GLY A 194 11.35 2.48 -14.42
C GLY A 194 10.97 3.56 -15.44
N LYS A 195 10.77 3.15 -16.70
CA LYS A 195 10.34 4.07 -17.77
C LYS A 195 8.84 4.34 -17.72
N SER A 196 8.06 3.34 -17.33
CA SER A 196 6.61 3.43 -17.21
C SER A 196 6.10 2.47 -16.13
N PRO A 197 5.12 2.87 -15.29
CA PRO A 197 4.44 1.95 -14.39
C PRO A 197 3.57 0.91 -15.12
N ALA A 198 3.39 1.03 -16.44
CA ALA A 198 2.75 0.02 -17.27
C ALA A 198 3.71 -1.11 -17.71
N ASP A 199 5.02 -0.94 -17.54
CA ASP A 199 6.00 -1.96 -17.90
C ASP A 199 5.86 -3.17 -16.97
N ARG A 200 5.92 -4.39 -17.53
CA ARG A 200 5.68 -5.67 -16.83
C ARG A 200 6.39 -5.84 -15.47
N TYR A 201 7.58 -5.26 -15.32
CA TYR A 201 8.43 -5.43 -14.13
C TYR A 201 8.60 -4.13 -13.32
N SER A 202 7.75 -3.14 -13.59
CA SER A 202 7.65 -1.90 -12.84
C SER A 202 6.48 -1.97 -11.87
N VAL A 203 6.51 -1.15 -10.83
CA VAL A 203 5.34 -0.94 -9.96
C VAL A 203 5.15 0.55 -9.77
N MET A 204 3.89 1.00 -9.76
CA MET A 204 3.58 2.36 -9.37
C MET A 204 3.91 2.57 -7.89
N THR A 205 4.43 3.74 -7.55
CA THR A 205 4.75 4.08 -6.16
C THR A 205 3.64 4.90 -5.52
N SER A 206 3.58 4.83 -4.19
CA SER A 206 2.77 5.70 -3.36
C SER A 206 3.66 6.28 -2.28
N VAL A 207 4.10 7.52 -2.49
CA VAL A 207 4.93 8.24 -1.53
C VAL A 207 4.16 8.42 -0.22
N LYS A 208 4.81 8.18 0.93
CA LYS A 208 4.17 8.27 2.25
C LYS A 208 5.07 8.83 3.35
N HIS A 209 4.54 9.33 4.46
CA HIS A 209 3.13 9.58 4.75
C HIS A 209 2.87 11.09 4.69
N PHE A 210 1.99 11.52 3.79
CA PHE A 210 1.80 12.94 3.49
C PHE A 210 0.88 13.61 4.54
N ALA A 211 1.37 14.46 5.45
CA ALA A 211 2.74 14.95 5.53
C ALA A 211 3.27 15.17 6.95
N ALA A 212 4.60 15.28 7.03
CA ALA A 212 5.40 15.60 8.22
C ALA A 212 5.28 14.59 9.36
N TYR A 213 4.93 13.34 9.04
CA TYR A 213 4.58 12.36 10.06
C TYR A 213 5.74 12.02 11.01
N GLY A 214 6.98 12.12 10.55
CA GLY A 214 8.17 11.92 11.38
C GLY A 214 8.43 13.01 12.44
N ALA A 215 7.58 14.04 12.53
CA ALA A 215 7.66 15.09 13.54
C ALA A 215 6.71 14.90 14.73
N VAL A 216 6.13 13.70 14.91
CA VAL A 216 5.18 13.41 16.00
C VAL A 216 5.75 13.78 17.38
N GLU A 217 4.96 14.51 18.16
CA GLU A 217 5.36 14.99 19.48
C GLU A 217 5.74 13.84 20.42
N GLY A 218 6.89 13.98 21.08
CA GLY A 218 7.42 12.99 22.01
C GLY A 218 7.82 11.67 21.37
N GLY A 219 7.90 11.61 20.03
CA GLY A 219 8.20 10.40 19.27
C GLY A 219 7.15 9.30 19.41
N LYS A 220 5.91 9.68 19.75
CA LYS A 220 4.80 8.74 19.92
C LYS A 220 4.07 8.58 18.59
N GLU A 221 3.93 7.34 18.14
CA GLU A 221 3.15 7.00 16.95
C GLU A 221 1.77 7.66 16.96
N TYR A 222 1.32 8.17 15.80
CA TYR A 222 0.03 8.86 15.59
C TYR A 222 -0.18 10.20 16.31
N ASN A 223 0.79 10.67 17.10
CA ASN A 223 0.59 11.86 17.93
C ASN A 223 0.53 13.16 17.09
N THR A 224 0.24 14.28 17.76
CA THR A 224 0.21 15.62 17.15
C THR A 224 1.53 15.99 16.47
N VAL A 225 1.43 16.69 15.34
CA VAL A 225 2.52 17.43 14.72
C VAL A 225 2.16 18.91 14.69
N ASP A 226 3.05 19.77 15.19
CA ASP A 226 2.93 21.22 15.13
C ASP A 226 4.24 21.85 14.69
N MET A 227 4.19 22.72 13.68
CA MET A 227 5.36 23.47 13.21
C MET A 227 4.97 24.70 12.37
N SER A 228 5.90 25.66 12.29
CA SER A 228 5.73 26.81 11.40
C SER A 228 5.72 26.40 9.93
N PRO A 229 4.99 27.13 9.06
CA PRO A 229 5.02 26.88 7.61
C PRO A 229 6.44 26.93 7.03
N GLN A 230 7.30 27.81 7.53
CA GLN A 230 8.69 27.89 7.09
C GLN A 230 9.44 26.58 7.34
N ARG A 231 9.32 25.99 8.54
CA ARG A 231 9.93 24.70 8.83
C ARG A 231 9.31 23.59 7.98
N LEU A 232 7.99 23.57 7.86
CA LEU A 232 7.28 22.58 7.06
C LEU A 232 7.81 22.56 5.61
N PHE A 233 7.82 23.71 4.93
CA PHE A 233 8.20 23.79 3.53
C PHE A 233 9.71 23.68 3.26
N ASN A 234 10.57 24.10 4.19
CA ASN A 234 12.02 23.97 4.01
C ASN A 234 12.53 22.57 4.38
N ASP A 235 11.98 21.96 5.43
CA ASP A 235 12.59 20.78 6.04
C ASP A 235 11.82 19.48 5.76
N TYR A 236 10.48 19.51 5.74
CA TYR A 236 9.66 18.29 5.76
C TYR A 236 8.95 18.02 4.42
N MET A 237 8.55 19.07 3.69
CA MET A 237 7.83 18.93 2.42
C MET A 237 8.68 18.52 1.20
N PRO A 238 9.97 18.92 1.07
CA PRO A 238 10.74 18.66 -0.15
C PRO A 238 10.82 17.19 -0.59
N PRO A 239 10.98 16.20 0.31
CA PRO A 239 11.04 14.80 -0.10
C PRO A 239 9.75 14.29 -0.75
N TYR A 240 8.58 14.71 -0.24
CA TYR A 240 7.31 14.35 -0.88
C TYR A 240 7.23 14.95 -2.28
N LYS A 241 7.51 16.26 -2.40
CA LYS A 241 7.45 16.94 -3.70
C LYS A 241 8.36 16.28 -4.73
N ALA A 242 9.60 15.95 -4.36
CA ALA A 242 10.53 15.29 -5.27
C ALA A 242 10.08 13.89 -5.68
N GLY A 243 9.50 13.10 -4.77
CA GLY A 243 8.91 11.81 -5.11
C GLY A 243 7.72 11.91 -6.07
N LEU A 244 6.88 12.94 -5.91
CA LEU A 244 5.76 13.20 -6.82
C LEU A 244 6.24 13.74 -8.18
N ASP A 245 7.21 14.66 -8.20
CA ASP A 245 7.82 15.18 -9.43
C ASP A 245 8.56 14.06 -10.21
N ALA A 246 9.11 13.07 -9.51
CA ALA A 246 9.69 11.85 -10.08
C ALA A 246 8.65 10.89 -10.68
N GLY A 247 7.37 11.23 -10.58
CA GLY A 247 6.27 10.56 -11.24
C GLY A 247 5.50 9.57 -10.37
N SER A 248 5.69 9.57 -9.04
CA SER A 248 4.88 8.72 -8.15
C SER A 248 3.39 8.92 -8.43
N GLY A 249 2.67 7.85 -8.76
CA GLY A 249 1.28 7.93 -9.20
C GLY A 249 0.27 8.00 -8.05
N ALA A 250 0.73 7.81 -6.81
CA ALA A 250 -0.09 7.88 -5.62
C ALA A 250 0.62 8.59 -4.46
N VAL A 251 -0.16 9.04 -3.49
CA VAL A 251 0.33 9.52 -2.20
C VAL A 251 -0.56 8.97 -1.09
N MET A 252 0.05 8.36 -0.08
CA MET A 252 -0.65 7.91 1.11
C MET A 252 -0.62 9.00 2.17
N VAL A 253 -1.80 9.38 2.66
CA VAL A 253 -1.97 10.48 3.60
C VAL A 253 -1.65 10.03 5.02
N ALA A 254 -1.01 10.89 5.81
CA ALA A 254 -0.61 10.58 7.18
C ALA A 254 -1.77 10.52 8.19
N LEU A 255 -1.48 9.92 9.33
CA LEU A 255 -2.43 9.73 10.44
C LEU A 255 -2.37 10.85 11.49
N ASN A 256 -1.35 11.71 11.48
CA ASN A 256 -1.25 12.81 12.44
C ASN A 256 -2.18 13.98 12.10
N SER A 257 -2.45 14.80 13.12
CA SER A 257 -2.81 16.21 12.89
C SER A 257 -1.56 17.01 12.55
N LEU A 258 -1.67 17.91 11.57
CA LEU A 258 -0.68 18.92 11.25
C LEU A 258 -1.27 20.28 11.62
N ASN A 259 -0.67 20.94 12.61
CA ASN A 259 -1.12 22.24 13.13
C ASN A 259 -2.62 22.24 13.53
N GLY A 260 -3.08 21.11 14.10
CA GLY A 260 -4.45 20.93 14.59
C GLY A 260 -5.43 20.27 13.61
N THR A 261 -5.10 20.15 12.32
CA THR A 261 -5.98 19.50 11.32
C THR A 261 -5.42 18.12 10.93
N PRO A 262 -6.17 17.02 11.10
CA PRO A 262 -5.77 15.70 10.59
C PRO A 262 -5.52 15.75 9.09
N ALA A 263 -4.40 15.18 8.62
CA ALA A 263 -4.03 15.25 7.21
C ALA A 263 -5.11 14.66 6.28
N THR A 264 -5.83 13.64 6.74
CA THR A 264 -6.98 13.03 6.03
C THR A 264 -8.18 13.98 5.83
N SER A 265 -8.25 15.07 6.60
CA SER A 265 -9.29 16.11 6.52
C SER A 265 -8.76 17.50 6.13
N ASP A 266 -7.51 17.59 5.68
CA ASP A 266 -6.86 18.87 5.43
C ASP A 266 -6.96 19.25 3.95
N SER A 267 -7.96 20.07 3.60
CA SER A 267 -8.12 20.56 2.23
C SER A 267 -6.99 21.49 1.78
N TRP A 268 -6.38 22.22 2.71
CA TRP A 268 -5.22 23.07 2.37
C TRP A 268 -4.05 22.19 1.92
N LEU A 269 -3.77 21.12 2.66
CA LEU A 269 -2.71 20.18 2.32
C LEU A 269 -3.01 19.41 1.03
N LEU A 270 -4.21 18.83 0.92
CA LEU A 270 -4.56 17.88 -0.14
C LEU A 270 -5.05 18.52 -1.44
N LYS A 271 -5.53 19.77 -1.42
CA LYS A 271 -5.96 20.51 -2.62
C LYS A 271 -5.02 21.68 -2.89
N ASP A 272 -4.98 22.67 -2.00
CA ASP A 272 -4.25 23.91 -2.27
C ASP A 272 -2.74 23.65 -2.49
N VAL A 273 -2.12 22.81 -1.66
CA VAL A 273 -0.70 22.47 -1.80
C VAL A 273 -0.51 21.38 -2.85
N LEU A 274 -1.09 20.19 -2.62
CA LEU A 274 -0.82 19.02 -3.45
C LEU A 274 -1.32 19.16 -4.89
N ARG A 275 -2.54 19.67 -5.11
CA ARG A 275 -3.15 19.75 -6.44
C ARG A 275 -2.85 21.07 -7.13
N ASP A 276 -3.10 22.20 -6.46
CA ASP A 276 -3.06 23.51 -7.10
C ASP A 276 -1.63 24.04 -7.22
N GLN A 277 -0.84 23.98 -6.13
CA GLN A 277 0.54 24.45 -6.17
C GLN A 277 1.50 23.45 -6.82
N TRP A 278 1.40 22.15 -6.49
CA TRP A 278 2.33 21.14 -7.01
C TRP A 278 1.86 20.49 -8.32
N GLY A 279 0.59 20.65 -8.70
CA GLY A 279 0.07 20.10 -9.94
C GLY A 279 -0.10 18.58 -9.93
N PHE A 280 -0.11 17.92 -8.77
CA PHE A 280 -0.17 16.46 -8.67
C PHE A 280 -1.44 15.90 -9.34
N LYS A 281 -1.28 14.92 -10.23
CA LYS A 281 -2.39 14.33 -11.03
C LYS A 281 -2.77 12.91 -10.61
N GLY A 282 -2.02 12.27 -9.72
CA GLY A 282 -2.26 10.91 -9.25
C GLY A 282 -3.38 10.79 -8.22
N ILE A 283 -3.39 9.72 -7.44
CA ILE A 283 -4.39 9.47 -6.38
C ILE A 283 -3.87 9.80 -4.99
N THR A 284 -4.75 10.30 -4.12
CA THR A 284 -4.53 10.27 -2.66
C THR A 284 -5.24 9.05 -2.08
N VAL A 285 -4.56 8.31 -1.22
CA VAL A 285 -5.11 7.15 -0.52
C VAL A 285 -5.07 7.44 0.98
N SER A 286 -6.17 7.18 1.69
CA SER A 286 -6.14 7.25 3.16
C SER A 286 -5.18 6.20 3.71
N ASP A 287 -4.55 6.47 4.85
CA ASP A 287 -3.95 5.37 5.62
C ASP A 287 -5.05 4.45 6.18
N HIS A 288 -4.63 3.34 6.79
CA HIS A 288 -5.48 2.27 7.26
C HIS A 288 -6.52 2.76 8.29
N GLY A 289 -7.78 2.91 7.86
CA GLY A 289 -8.87 3.37 8.71
C GLY A 289 -8.84 4.85 9.08
N ALA A 290 -8.00 5.66 8.43
CA ALA A 290 -7.80 7.08 8.77
C ALA A 290 -9.10 7.91 8.71
N ILE A 291 -10.03 7.56 7.80
CA ILE A 291 -11.33 8.24 7.69
C ILE A 291 -12.16 8.03 8.96
N LYS A 292 -12.19 6.79 9.49
CA LYS A 292 -12.85 6.49 10.76
C LYS A 292 -12.20 7.24 11.93
N GLU A 293 -10.90 7.46 11.89
CA GLU A 293 -10.17 8.14 12.96
C GLU A 293 -10.45 9.64 13.04
N LEU A 294 -11.00 10.26 11.99
CA LEU A 294 -11.46 11.66 12.02
C LEU A 294 -12.43 11.96 13.17
N ILE A 295 -13.23 10.96 13.58
CA ILE A 295 -14.13 11.06 14.74
C ILE A 295 -13.32 11.17 16.03
N LYS A 296 -12.26 10.36 16.19
CA LYS A 296 -11.37 10.41 17.36
C LYS A 296 -10.55 11.70 17.40
N HIS A 297 -10.17 12.23 16.25
CA HIS A 297 -9.55 13.55 16.15
C HIS A 297 -10.52 14.70 16.46
N GLY A 298 -11.83 14.46 16.52
CA GLY A 298 -12.83 15.46 16.84
C GLY A 298 -13.19 16.39 15.68
N VAL A 299 -12.87 16.02 14.44
CA VAL A 299 -13.18 16.83 13.23
C VAL A 299 -14.37 16.30 12.43
N ALA A 300 -14.98 15.20 12.88
CA ALA A 300 -16.21 14.65 12.32
C ALA A 300 -17.14 14.20 13.44
N SER A 301 -18.45 14.47 13.31
CA SER A 301 -19.44 14.13 14.34
C SER A 301 -19.77 12.64 14.41
N ASP A 302 -19.73 11.97 13.26
CA ASP A 302 -20.17 10.60 13.06
C ASP A 302 -19.55 10.02 11.76
N PRO A 303 -19.76 8.72 11.47
CA PRO A 303 -19.21 8.10 10.26
C PRO A 303 -19.67 8.72 8.93
N GLU A 304 -20.91 9.22 8.83
CA GLU A 304 -21.39 9.87 7.60
C GLU A 304 -20.65 11.20 7.39
N ASP A 305 -20.50 11.98 8.46
CA ASP A 305 -19.77 13.24 8.43
C ASP A 305 -18.28 13.04 8.13
N ALA A 306 -17.65 11.99 8.68
CA ALA A 306 -16.26 11.65 8.40
C ALA A 306 -16.00 11.37 6.91
N VAL A 307 -16.92 10.64 6.25
CA VAL A 307 -16.85 10.41 4.80
C VAL A 307 -16.99 11.71 4.01
N ARG A 308 -17.95 12.55 4.39
CA ARG A 308 -18.17 13.85 3.76
C ARG A 308 -16.91 14.72 3.86
N VAL A 309 -16.31 14.80 5.04
CA VAL A 309 -15.08 15.57 5.29
C VAL A 309 -13.92 15.01 4.48
N ALA A 310 -13.63 13.71 4.54
CA ALA A 310 -12.50 13.10 3.83
C ALA A 310 -12.58 13.30 2.31
N LEU A 311 -13.72 12.97 1.69
CA LEU A 311 -13.89 13.11 0.24
C LEU A 311 -13.74 14.57 -0.20
N LYS A 312 -14.39 15.50 0.52
CA LYS A 312 -14.32 16.93 0.20
C LYS A 312 -12.94 17.53 0.47
N SER A 313 -12.17 16.96 1.38
CA SER A 313 -10.79 17.40 1.65
C SER A 313 -9.84 16.95 0.55
N GLY A 314 -10.16 15.86 -0.15
CA GLY A 314 -9.43 15.41 -1.34
C GLY A 314 -9.08 13.93 -1.35
N ILE A 315 -9.53 13.13 -0.36
CA ILE A 315 -9.24 11.69 -0.29
C ILE A 315 -9.99 10.93 -1.38
N ASN A 316 -9.24 10.41 -2.35
CA ASN A 316 -9.78 9.60 -3.44
C ASN A 316 -10.13 8.18 -3.01
N MET A 317 -9.24 7.48 -2.29
CA MET A 317 -9.49 6.07 -1.90
C MET A 317 -9.52 5.87 -0.38
N SER A 318 -10.52 5.13 0.11
CA SER A 318 -10.63 4.70 1.50
C SER A 318 -9.98 3.33 1.71
N MET A 319 -9.01 3.24 2.61
CA MET A 319 -8.29 2.03 2.95
C MET A 319 -8.90 1.28 4.14
N SER A 320 -9.11 -0.02 3.94
CA SER A 320 -9.51 -1.04 4.92
C SER A 320 -10.89 -0.92 5.54
N ASP A 321 -11.55 0.24 5.48
CA ASP A 321 -12.89 0.42 6.04
C ASP A 321 -14.02 0.23 5.01
N GLU A 322 -15.26 0.26 5.52
CA GLU A 322 -16.49 0.21 4.72
C GLU A 322 -17.10 1.60 4.48
N TYR A 323 -16.45 2.67 4.95
CA TYR A 323 -17.12 3.96 5.18
C TYR A 323 -17.61 4.58 3.88
N TYR A 324 -16.75 4.64 2.86
CA TYR A 324 -17.13 5.18 1.55
C TYR A 324 -18.30 4.41 0.93
N SER A 325 -18.22 3.08 0.90
CA SER A 325 -19.29 2.23 0.34
C SER A 325 -20.61 2.35 1.10
N LYS A 326 -20.55 2.56 2.41
CA LYS A 326 -21.73 2.62 3.27
C LYS A 326 -22.43 3.97 3.27
N TYR A 327 -21.68 5.07 3.29
CA TYR A 327 -22.23 6.41 3.53
C TYR A 327 -22.28 7.31 2.28
N LEU A 328 -21.40 7.11 1.29
CA LEU A 328 -21.43 7.94 0.07
C LEU A 328 -22.76 7.86 -0.71
N PRO A 329 -23.46 6.71 -0.82
CA PRO A 329 -24.74 6.67 -1.54
C PRO A 329 -25.77 7.65 -0.95
N GLY A 330 -25.85 7.73 0.38
CA GLY A 330 -26.73 8.66 1.09
C GLY A 330 -26.28 10.12 0.98
N LEU A 331 -24.98 10.38 1.06
CA LEU A 331 -24.39 11.72 0.92
C LEU A 331 -24.62 12.30 -0.49
N VAL A 332 -24.49 11.47 -1.52
CA VAL A 332 -24.76 11.87 -2.91
C VAL A 332 -26.25 12.11 -3.11
N LYS A 333 -27.11 11.18 -2.64
CA LYS A 333 -28.56 11.31 -2.75
C LYS A 333 -29.10 12.56 -2.05
N SER A 334 -28.50 12.95 -0.91
CA SER A 334 -28.88 14.16 -0.17
C SER A 334 -28.24 15.44 -0.69
N GLY A 335 -27.32 15.37 -1.66
CA GLY A 335 -26.60 16.52 -2.20
C GLY A 335 -25.50 17.07 -1.29
N LYS A 336 -25.22 16.44 -0.14
CA LYS A 336 -24.10 16.81 0.73
C LYS A 336 -22.76 16.53 0.06
N VAL A 337 -22.69 15.53 -0.82
CA VAL A 337 -21.62 15.30 -1.78
C VAL A 337 -22.21 15.44 -3.18
N THR A 338 -21.56 16.21 -4.03
CA THR A 338 -22.01 16.42 -5.41
C THR A 338 -21.53 15.28 -6.31
N MET A 339 -22.23 15.05 -7.43
CA MET A 339 -21.76 14.11 -8.45
C MET A 339 -20.40 14.53 -9.03
N ALA A 340 -20.10 15.83 -9.10
CA ALA A 340 -18.81 16.31 -9.57
C ALA A 340 -17.66 15.93 -8.62
N GLU A 341 -17.87 16.04 -7.30
CA GLU A 341 -16.89 15.60 -6.29
C GLU A 341 -16.65 14.08 -6.35
N LEU A 342 -17.70 13.29 -6.56
CA LEU A 342 -17.58 11.84 -6.74
C LEU A 342 -16.84 11.51 -8.05
N ASP A 343 -17.23 12.13 -9.16
CA ASP A 343 -16.64 11.88 -10.48
C ASP A 343 -15.16 12.26 -10.53
N ASP A 344 -14.77 13.33 -9.84
CA ASP A 344 -13.36 13.75 -9.71
C ASP A 344 -12.53 12.71 -8.96
N ALA A 345 -13.01 12.24 -7.79
CA ALA A 345 -12.34 11.19 -7.04
C ALA A 345 -12.23 9.88 -7.84
N THR A 346 -13.29 9.47 -8.52
CA THR A 346 -13.28 8.28 -9.36
C THR A 346 -12.35 8.44 -10.57
N ARG A 347 -12.32 9.62 -11.20
CA ARG A 347 -11.43 9.92 -12.33
C ARG A 347 -9.97 9.69 -11.96
N HIS A 348 -9.52 10.14 -10.79
CA HIS A 348 -8.14 9.94 -10.35
C HIS A 348 -7.78 8.44 -10.24
N VAL A 349 -8.68 7.62 -9.67
CA VAL A 349 -8.46 6.16 -9.58
C VAL A 349 -8.38 5.51 -10.97
N LEU A 350 -9.29 5.88 -11.86
CA LEU A 350 -9.30 5.33 -13.23
C LEU A 350 -8.07 5.79 -14.04
N ASN A 351 -7.64 7.04 -13.86
CA ASN A 351 -6.40 7.55 -14.48
C ASN A 351 -5.19 6.73 -14.05
N VAL A 352 -5.07 6.44 -12.75
CA VAL A 352 -3.95 5.63 -12.23
C VAL A 352 -3.98 4.20 -12.78
N LYS A 353 -5.15 3.57 -12.87
CA LYS A 353 -5.29 2.24 -13.52
C LYS A 353 -4.90 2.27 -14.99
N TYR A 354 -5.23 3.35 -15.68
CA TYR A 354 -4.84 3.57 -17.07
C TYR A 354 -3.33 3.75 -17.22
N ASP A 355 -2.71 4.56 -16.35
CA ASP A 355 -1.26 4.81 -16.37
C ASP A 355 -0.47 3.54 -16.05
N MET A 356 -1.02 2.62 -15.24
CA MET A 356 -0.49 1.26 -15.03
C MET A 356 -0.74 0.28 -16.21
N GLY A 357 -1.39 0.73 -17.29
CA GLY A 357 -1.69 -0.08 -18.46
C GLY A 357 -2.73 -1.18 -18.23
N LEU A 358 -3.49 -1.15 -17.14
CA LEU A 358 -4.45 -2.22 -16.80
C LEU A 358 -5.66 -2.28 -17.74
N PHE A 359 -5.98 -1.16 -18.40
CA PHE A 359 -6.95 -1.15 -19.49
C PHE A 359 -6.36 -1.61 -20.82
N ASN A 360 -5.03 -1.76 -20.95
CA ASN A 360 -4.46 -2.43 -22.12
C ASN A 360 -4.39 -3.94 -21.91
N ASP A 361 -3.85 -4.34 -20.76
CA ASP A 361 -3.81 -5.73 -20.34
C ASP A 361 -4.03 -5.82 -18.81
N PRO A 362 -5.20 -6.31 -18.36
CA PRO A 362 -5.48 -6.47 -16.93
C PRO A 362 -4.61 -7.54 -16.27
N TYR A 363 -3.84 -8.31 -17.04
CA TYR A 363 -2.94 -9.37 -16.60
C TYR A 363 -1.45 -9.07 -16.87
N SER A 364 -1.10 -7.82 -17.21
CA SER A 364 0.25 -7.41 -17.61
C SER A 364 1.37 -7.87 -16.66
N HIS A 365 1.10 -7.82 -15.35
CA HIS A 365 2.01 -8.23 -14.27
C HIS A 365 1.89 -9.72 -13.90
N LEU A 366 0.82 -10.39 -14.34
CA LEU A 366 0.59 -11.81 -14.07
C LEU A 366 1.20 -12.69 -15.16
N GLY A 367 1.34 -12.18 -16.39
CA GLY A 367 1.79 -12.99 -17.53
C GLY A 367 0.86 -14.15 -17.88
N PRO A 368 1.30 -15.08 -18.75
CA PRO A 368 0.51 -16.23 -19.16
C PRO A 368 0.11 -17.10 -17.95
N LYS A 369 -1.09 -17.67 -17.98
CA LYS A 369 -1.62 -18.50 -16.87
C LYS A 369 -0.70 -19.66 -16.50
N ASP A 370 -0.08 -20.29 -17.49
CA ASP A 370 0.80 -21.45 -17.26
C ASP A 370 2.22 -21.05 -16.80
N SER A 371 2.48 -19.75 -16.62
CA SER A 371 3.77 -19.23 -16.13
C SER A 371 3.80 -19.00 -14.61
N ASP A 372 2.70 -19.28 -13.91
CA ASP A 372 2.62 -19.09 -12.46
C ASP A 372 3.68 -19.96 -11.73
N PRO A 373 4.41 -19.40 -10.75
CA PRO A 373 5.47 -20.13 -10.08
C PRO A 373 4.89 -21.28 -9.24
N GLN A 374 5.49 -22.48 -9.35
CA GLN A 374 5.11 -23.63 -8.52
C GLN A 374 5.36 -23.35 -7.03
N ASP A 375 6.46 -22.67 -6.72
CA ASP A 375 6.77 -22.16 -5.40
C ASP A 375 7.13 -20.68 -5.51
N THR A 376 6.26 -19.83 -4.93
CA THR A 376 6.48 -18.37 -4.89
C THR A 376 7.78 -18.02 -4.15
N ASN A 377 8.17 -18.84 -3.17
CA ASN A 377 9.32 -18.62 -2.29
C ASN A 377 10.58 -19.38 -2.71
N ALA A 378 10.61 -19.93 -3.93
CA ALA A 378 11.76 -20.67 -4.42
C ALA A 378 13.05 -19.82 -4.41
N GLU A 379 14.16 -20.42 -3.97
CA GLU A 379 15.49 -19.78 -3.94
C GLU A 379 15.92 -19.21 -5.29
N SER A 380 15.53 -19.85 -6.40
CA SER A 380 15.85 -19.40 -7.76
C SER A 380 15.21 -18.06 -8.12
N ARG A 381 14.23 -17.59 -7.34
CA ARG A 381 13.57 -16.30 -7.56
C ARG A 381 14.12 -15.19 -6.66
N LEU A 382 15.14 -15.46 -5.83
CA LEU A 382 15.73 -14.51 -4.90
C LEU A 382 16.99 -13.82 -5.48
N HIS A 383 17.22 -12.58 -5.07
CA HIS A 383 18.31 -11.70 -5.51
C HIS A 383 19.35 -11.51 -4.40
N ARG A 384 19.85 -12.64 -3.87
CA ARG A 384 20.71 -12.66 -2.67
C ARG A 384 22.04 -11.94 -2.86
N LYS A 385 22.55 -11.91 -4.10
CA LYS A 385 23.84 -11.27 -4.41
C LYS A 385 23.71 -9.76 -4.20
N GLU A 386 22.69 -9.16 -4.80
CA GLU A 386 22.35 -7.74 -4.73
C GLU A 386 22.09 -7.32 -3.28
N ALA A 387 21.28 -8.10 -2.55
CA ALA A 387 21.01 -7.83 -1.14
C ALA A 387 22.28 -7.84 -0.29
N ARG A 388 23.18 -8.79 -0.54
CA ARG A 388 24.46 -8.88 0.18
C ARG A 388 25.40 -7.72 -0.15
N GLU A 389 25.42 -7.26 -1.39
CA GLU A 389 26.25 -6.13 -1.84
C GLU A 389 25.75 -4.83 -1.21
N VAL A 390 24.45 -4.52 -1.34
CA VAL A 390 23.84 -3.35 -0.70
C VAL A 390 24.02 -3.38 0.82
N ALA A 391 23.81 -4.53 1.46
CA ALA A 391 23.96 -4.64 2.91
C ALA A 391 25.38 -4.33 3.41
N ARG A 392 26.42 -4.54 2.59
CA ARG A 392 27.82 -4.19 2.97
C ARG A 392 28.04 -2.69 2.97
N GLU A 393 27.50 -1.99 1.99
CA GLU A 393 27.60 -0.52 1.85
C GLU A 393 26.82 0.21 2.95
N SER A 394 25.82 -0.43 3.56
CA SER A 394 24.98 0.14 4.62
C SER A 394 25.56 0.02 6.05
N LEU A 395 26.70 -0.65 6.24
CA LEU A 395 27.27 -0.85 7.58
C LEU A 395 28.07 0.36 8.06
N VAL A 396 27.73 0.89 9.23
CA VAL A 396 28.45 2.01 9.86
C VAL A 396 29.42 1.50 10.92
N LEU A 397 30.73 1.65 10.67
CA LEU A 397 31.77 1.35 11.66
C LEU A 397 31.93 2.51 12.64
N LEU A 398 31.25 2.40 13.79
CA LEU A 398 31.24 3.48 14.80
C LEU A 398 32.58 3.64 15.55
N LYS A 399 33.38 2.57 15.66
CA LYS A 399 34.66 2.59 16.37
C LYS A 399 35.56 1.43 15.94
N ASN A 400 36.83 1.70 15.66
CA ASN A 400 37.86 0.68 15.46
C ASN A 400 39.10 1.04 16.29
N ARG A 401 39.29 0.36 17.43
CA ARG A 401 40.43 0.62 18.34
C ARG A 401 41.50 -0.44 18.10
N LEU A 402 42.77 -0.05 18.09
CA LEU A 402 43.93 -0.96 17.99
C LEU A 402 43.87 -1.90 16.77
N ASP A 403 43.33 -1.42 15.64
CA ASP A 403 43.15 -2.21 14.42
C ASP A 403 42.50 -3.59 14.67
N THR A 404 41.51 -3.62 15.56
CA THR A 404 40.79 -4.86 15.93
C THR A 404 40.07 -5.45 14.72
N LEU A 405 39.52 -4.61 13.84
CA LEU A 405 38.91 -5.02 12.57
C LEU A 405 39.83 -4.69 11.38
N PRO A 406 39.87 -5.54 10.34
CA PRO A 406 39.07 -6.77 10.16
C PRO A 406 39.62 -7.97 10.94
N LEU A 407 38.71 -8.83 11.45
CA LEU A 407 39.09 -10.07 12.13
C LEU A 407 39.82 -11.02 11.15
N LYS A 408 40.98 -11.54 11.57
CA LYS A 408 41.66 -12.61 10.84
C LYS A 408 40.81 -13.88 10.87
N LYS A 409 40.66 -14.55 9.72
CA LYS A 409 39.98 -15.86 9.64
C LYS A 409 40.85 -16.94 10.31
N ILE A 410 40.62 -17.19 11.60
CA ILE A 410 41.27 -18.28 12.35
C ILE A 410 40.28 -19.44 12.46
N ARG A 411 40.71 -20.68 12.16
CA ARG A 411 39.84 -21.88 12.07
C ARG A 411 39.09 -22.25 13.36
N HIS A 412 39.40 -21.63 14.50
CA HIS A 412 38.72 -21.87 15.77
C HIS A 412 38.41 -20.55 16.47
N TYR A 413 37.18 -20.05 16.30
CA TYR A 413 36.61 -19.06 17.21
C TYR A 413 35.64 -19.78 18.15
N ARG A 414 36.04 -19.96 19.41
CA ARG A 414 35.13 -20.40 20.48
C ARG A 414 34.33 -19.16 20.89
N GLY A 415 33.12 -19.03 20.34
CA GLY A 415 32.23 -17.90 20.62
C GLY A 415 31.83 -17.83 22.09
N GLY A 416 32.55 -17.02 22.88
CA GLY A 416 32.15 -16.60 24.21
C GLY A 416 31.29 -15.33 24.12
N GLY A 417 30.07 -15.46 23.63
CA GLY A 417 29.11 -14.36 23.57
C GLY A 417 27.77 -14.86 23.05
N ARG A 418 26.69 -14.62 23.80
CA ARG A 418 25.32 -14.90 23.35
C ARG A 418 24.98 -13.97 22.18
N ALA A 419 25.41 -14.33 20.97
CA ALA A 419 24.74 -13.89 19.76
C ALA A 419 23.50 -14.77 19.62
N GLY A 420 22.33 -14.17 19.82
CA GLY A 420 21.03 -14.83 19.73
C GLY A 420 20.76 -15.30 18.31
N GLY A 421 21.10 -16.55 18.02
CA GLY A 421 20.42 -17.28 16.97
C GLY A 421 18.99 -17.57 17.44
N GLN A 422 18.00 -16.86 16.89
CA GLN A 422 16.62 -17.35 16.95
C GLN A 422 16.53 -18.57 16.03
N GLN A 423 16.72 -19.74 16.62
CA GLN A 423 16.46 -21.00 15.96
C GLN A 423 14.95 -21.26 16.09
N ALA A 424 14.21 -21.06 14.99
CA ALA A 424 12.81 -21.43 14.90
C ALA A 424 12.66 -22.93 15.14
N ARG A 425 12.04 -23.33 16.25
CA ARG A 425 11.65 -24.72 16.47
C ARG A 425 10.37 -25.00 15.69
N HIS A 426 10.52 -25.64 14.54
CA HIS A 426 9.46 -26.45 13.95
C HIS A 426 9.53 -27.83 14.59
N ASP A 427 8.54 -28.20 15.40
CA ASP A 427 8.24 -29.60 15.69
C ASP A 427 6.72 -29.75 15.70
N GLY A 428 6.18 -30.15 14.55
CA GLY A 428 4.91 -30.84 14.46
C GLY A 428 5.20 -32.34 14.42
N GLN A 429 4.78 -33.08 15.44
CA GLN A 429 4.45 -34.49 15.28
C GLN A 429 3.45 -34.95 16.34
N LEU A 430 2.28 -35.37 15.85
CA LEU A 430 1.29 -36.18 16.54
C LEU A 430 1.87 -37.56 16.87
N VAL A 431 1.74 -38.02 18.12
CA VAL A 431 1.52 -39.45 18.42
C VAL A 431 0.54 -39.59 19.59
N ARG A 432 -0.52 -40.38 19.35
CA ARG A 432 -1.54 -40.83 20.32
C ARG A 432 -0.96 -41.85 21.31
N GLY A 433 -1.48 -41.92 22.54
CA GLY A 433 -1.26 -43.11 23.38
C GLY A 433 -1.70 -43.07 24.84
N ARG A 434 -3.00 -43.33 25.06
CA ARG A 434 -3.64 -44.06 26.18
C ARG A 434 -3.02 -44.03 27.61
N GLY A 435 -3.84 -43.55 28.55
CA GLY A 435 -4.38 -44.39 29.65
C GLY A 435 -3.64 -44.36 30.99
N GLY A 436 -4.38 -44.07 32.07
CA GLY A 436 -3.95 -44.37 33.45
C GLY A 436 -4.49 -43.39 34.49
N ARG A 437 -5.34 -43.89 35.39
CA ARG A 437 -6.18 -43.19 36.38
C ARG A 437 -5.45 -42.74 37.67
N PRO A 438 -6.13 -42.01 38.58
CA PRO A 438 -5.56 -40.98 39.47
C PRO A 438 -5.56 -41.37 40.97
N VAL A 439 -4.80 -40.63 41.78
CA VAL A 439 -4.93 -40.43 43.25
C VAL A 439 -4.15 -39.14 43.56
N GLY A 440 -4.52 -38.16 44.38
CA GLY A 440 -5.52 -37.96 45.42
C GLY A 440 -4.93 -36.93 46.40
N ASP A 441 -5.77 -35.98 46.81
CA ASP A 441 -5.69 -35.11 48.00
C ASP A 441 -4.66 -33.95 48.14
N ARG A 442 -5.28 -32.78 48.38
CA ARG A 442 -4.81 -31.48 48.93
C ARG A 442 -4.39 -31.65 50.43
N PRO A 443 -3.82 -30.65 51.18
CA PRO A 443 -3.96 -29.20 50.97
C PRO A 443 -2.78 -28.26 51.33
N ASP A 444 -2.86 -27.08 50.70
CA ASP A 444 -2.68 -25.73 51.23
C ASP A 444 -1.44 -25.37 52.08
N ARG A 445 -0.65 -24.40 51.58
CA ARG A 445 -0.10 -23.31 52.41
C ARG A 445 0.40 -22.11 51.62
N HIS A 446 -0.03 -20.98 52.13
CA HIS A 446 0.25 -19.59 51.80
C HIS A 446 1.72 -19.17 51.60
N GLN A 447 1.84 -18.18 50.71
CA GLN A 447 2.64 -16.95 50.82
C GLN A 447 4.14 -16.92 50.46
N LYS A 448 4.36 -16.11 49.41
CA LYS A 448 5.31 -14.99 49.29
C LYS A 448 6.81 -15.27 49.10
N LYS A 449 7.28 -14.64 48.01
CA LYS A 449 8.60 -14.04 47.79
C LYS A 449 9.76 -15.01 47.54
N ARG A 450 10.24 -15.06 46.30
CA ARG A 450 11.43 -14.33 45.82
C ARG A 450 11.74 -14.75 44.38
N TRP A 451 11.85 -13.76 43.51
CA TRP A 451 12.51 -13.92 42.22
C TRP A 451 14.01 -14.03 42.47
N ALA A 452 14.55 -15.22 42.27
CA ALA A 452 15.96 -15.45 41.96
C ALA A 452 16.03 -16.87 41.39
N ILE A 453 16.50 -16.99 40.15
CA ILE A 453 17.39 -18.06 39.66
C ILE A 453 17.65 -17.75 38.18
N THR A 454 18.83 -17.23 37.86
CA THR A 454 20.00 -18.01 37.39
C THR A 454 19.71 -18.88 36.17
N ALA A 455 20.42 -18.53 35.10
CA ALA A 455 20.43 -19.23 33.83
C ALA A 455 20.84 -20.70 33.96
N LYS A 456 20.13 -21.57 33.25
CA LYS A 456 20.73 -22.62 32.43
C LYS A 456 20.13 -22.53 31.04
#